data_AF-A0A353CUE1-F1
#
_entry.id   AF-A0A353CUE1-F1
#
_cell.length_a   1.000
_cell.length_b   1.000
_cell.length_c   1.000
_cell.angle_alpha   90.00
_cell.angle_beta   90.00
_cell.angle_gamma   90.00
#
_symmetry.space_group_name_H-M   'P 1'
#
loop_
_entity.id
_entity.type
_entity.pdbx_description
1 polymer ?
#
loop_
_entity_poly.entity_id
_entity_poly.type
_entity_poly.pdbx_seq_one_letter_code
_entity_poly.pdbx_strand_id
1 'polypeptide(L)'
;RLCCAVDGPGRAAGTQVLFLANHGLVASAPGPEGALERTLRVNAEIRSALRLPPYPACDFPAGGLSAHNREKLAARGRGFMLDNVLSPDQALYCGPAELDGSGKDMAAVNEVLTALFYILDCADTLGWTPRFLTKEDRDYLEGMKGGRYSRGK
;
A
#
# COMPACT_ATOMS: atom_id res chain seq x y z
N ARG A 1 -15.81 10.56 -11.35
CA ARG A 1 -15.29 11.51 -10.34
C ARG A 1 -15.68 10.97 -8.97
N LEU A 2 -14.75 10.40 -8.21
CA LEU A 2 -14.97 9.99 -6.83
C LEU A 2 -14.13 10.91 -5.94
N CYS A 3 -14.58 12.15 -5.82
CA CYS A 3 -14.02 13.16 -4.92
C CYS A 3 -15.20 13.78 -4.18
N CYS A 4 -15.39 13.39 -2.92
CA CYS A 4 -16.29 14.09 -2.00
C CYS A 4 -15.44 15.10 -1.25
N ALA A 5 -15.76 16.38 -1.47
CA ALA A 5 -15.29 17.61 -0.82
C ALA A 5 -14.34 17.49 0.38
N VAL A 6 -13.16 18.10 0.24
CA VAL A 6 -12.42 18.70 1.36
C VAL A 6 -12.70 20.21 1.28
N ASP A 7 -13.80 20.64 1.90
CA ASP A 7 -14.15 22.06 1.94
C ASP A 7 -13.50 22.75 3.15
N GLY A 8 -12.39 23.45 2.90
CA GLY A 8 -11.91 24.61 3.67
C GLY A 8 -11.67 24.45 5.19
N PRO A 9 -11.38 25.56 5.90
CA PRO A 9 -11.31 25.58 7.37
C PRO A 9 -12.74 25.54 7.94
N GLY A 10 -13.41 24.40 7.79
CA GLY A 10 -14.75 24.12 8.31
C GLY A 10 -14.68 23.15 9.49
N ARG A 11 -15.33 23.49 10.61
CA ARG A 11 -15.47 22.63 11.79
C ARG A 11 -15.90 21.21 11.39
N ALA A 12 -15.21 20.19 11.90
CA ALA A 12 -15.61 18.79 11.76
C ALA A 12 -16.97 18.57 12.45
N ALA A 13 -18.05 18.73 11.70
CA ALA A 13 -19.39 18.35 12.10
C ALA A 13 -19.76 17.07 11.37
N GLY A 14 -19.87 15.96 12.12
CA GLY A 14 -20.36 14.68 11.62
C GLY A 14 -19.30 13.71 11.13
N THR A 15 -19.80 12.55 10.73
CA THR A 15 -19.04 11.39 10.27
C THR A 15 -18.62 11.54 8.80
N GLN A 16 -17.35 11.23 8.49
CA GLN A 16 -16.78 11.38 7.15
C GLN A 16 -15.98 10.14 6.72
N VAL A 17 -15.92 9.90 5.40
CA VAL A 17 -15.02 8.92 4.77
C VAL A 17 -14.30 9.64 3.63
N LEU A 18 -12.97 9.70 3.70
CA LEU A 18 -12.11 10.33 2.71
C LEU A 18 -11.27 9.27 2.01
N PHE A 19 -11.17 9.35 0.69
CA PHE A 19 -10.30 8.48 -0.10
C PHE A 19 -9.05 9.25 -0.50
N LEU A 20 -7.89 8.75 -0.07
CA LEU A 20 -6.58 9.29 -0.39
C LEU A 20 -6.04 8.53 -1.60
N ALA A 21 -5.89 9.24 -2.72
CA ALA A 21 -5.39 8.65 -3.96
C ALA A 21 -4.02 7.97 -3.72
N ASN A 22 -3.89 6.73 -4.21
CA ASN A 22 -2.69 5.88 -4.09
C ASN A 22 -2.22 5.61 -2.65
N HIS A 23 -3.10 5.75 -1.65
CA HIS A 23 -2.74 5.51 -0.25
C HIS A 23 -3.78 4.66 0.47
N GLY A 24 -5.01 5.14 0.61
CA GLY A 24 -6.02 4.42 1.38
C GLY A 24 -7.25 5.26 1.69
N LEU A 25 -7.94 4.94 2.78
CA LEU A 25 -9.11 5.70 3.24
C LEU A 25 -8.92 6.18 4.67
N VAL A 26 -9.56 7.29 4.99
CA VAL A 26 -9.66 7.82 6.36
C VAL A 26 -11.14 7.87 6.72
N ALA A 27 -11.53 7.19 7.79
CA ALA A 27 -12.89 7.21 8.30
C ALA A 27 -12.92 7.86 9.70
N SER A 28 -13.89 8.75 9.93
CA SER A 28 -14.13 9.35 11.24
C SER A 28 -15.46 8.89 11.83
N ALA A 29 -15.51 8.72 13.15
CA ALA A 29 -16.73 8.42 13.90
C ALA A 29 -16.58 8.91 15.36
N PRO A 30 -17.67 8.99 16.13
CA PRO A 30 -17.59 9.19 17.57
C PRO A 30 -16.92 7.96 18.23
N GLY A 31 -15.63 8.09 18.57
CA GLY A 31 -14.85 7.05 19.23
C GLY A 31 -14.12 6.08 18.28
N PRO A 32 -13.08 5.40 18.79
CA PRO A 32 -12.23 4.52 17.98
C PRO A 32 -12.96 3.26 17.47
N GLU A 33 -13.88 2.69 18.25
CA GLU A 33 -14.64 1.50 17.87
C GLU A 33 -15.54 1.78 16.66
N GLY A 34 -16.25 2.92 16.68
CA GLY A 34 -17.09 3.34 15.57
C GLY A 34 -16.28 3.67 14.31
N ALA A 35 -15.05 4.16 14.46
CA ALA A 35 -14.16 4.43 13.33
C ALA A 35 -13.64 3.12 12.71
N LEU A 36 -13.33 2.13 13.55
CA LEU A 36 -12.93 0.79 13.11
C LEU A 36 -14.07 0.07 12.39
N GLU A 37 -15.26 -0.01 12.99
CA GLU A 37 -16.43 -0.64 12.38
C GLU A 37 -16.73 -0.03 11.00
N ARG A 38 -16.69 1.29 10.91
CA ARG A 38 -16.88 2.02 9.65
C ARG A 38 -15.81 1.68 8.62
N THR A 39 -14.55 1.66 9.01
CA THR A 39 -13.43 1.31 8.13
C THR A 39 -13.62 -0.11 7.57
N LEU A 40 -13.96 -1.07 8.43
CA LEU A 40 -14.20 -2.46 8.04
C LEU A 40 -15.38 -2.58 7.07
N ARG A 41 -16.48 -1.89 7.36
CA ARG A 41 -17.66 -1.87 6.48
C ARG A 41 -17.35 -1.30 5.11
N VAL A 42 -16.71 -0.13 5.04
CA VAL A 42 -16.34 0.50 3.75
C VAL A 42 -15.42 -0.42 2.96
N ASN A 43 -14.42 -1.04 3.59
CA ASN A 43 -13.55 -2.01 2.92
C ASN A 43 -14.31 -3.23 2.40
N ALA A 44 -15.27 -3.76 3.16
CA ALA A 44 -16.10 -4.88 2.72
C ALA A 44 -17.00 -4.51 1.52
N GLU A 45 -17.60 -3.32 1.53
CA GLU A 45 -18.42 -2.80 0.44
C GLU A 45 -17.57 -2.60 -0.83
N ILE A 46 -16.37 -2.02 -0.72
CA ILE A 46 -15.42 -1.86 -1.84
C ILE A 46 -15.02 -3.21 -2.42
N ARG A 47 -14.62 -4.16 -1.56
CA ARG A 47 -14.21 -5.51 -1.99
C ARG A 47 -15.33 -6.21 -2.75
N SER A 48 -16.56 -6.12 -2.26
CA SER A 48 -17.75 -6.69 -2.90
C SER A 48 -18.06 -6.02 -4.23
N ALA A 49 -18.13 -4.69 -4.26
CA ALA A 49 -18.47 -3.91 -5.45
C ALA A 49 -17.46 -4.11 -6.59
N LEU A 50 -16.17 -4.19 -6.25
CA LEU A 50 -15.08 -4.43 -7.19
C LEU A 50 -14.82 -5.91 -7.47
N ARG A 51 -15.56 -6.84 -6.83
CA ARG A 51 -15.38 -8.28 -6.93
C ARG A 51 -13.93 -8.73 -6.70
N LEU A 52 -13.25 -8.09 -5.75
CA LEU A 52 -11.87 -8.43 -5.45
C LEU A 52 -11.80 -9.80 -4.76
N PRO A 53 -10.78 -10.63 -5.07
CA PRO A 53 -10.56 -11.89 -4.38
C PRO A 53 -10.28 -11.69 -2.88
N PRO A 54 -10.34 -12.75 -2.06
CA PRO A 54 -9.86 -12.68 -0.67
C PRO A 54 -8.40 -12.23 -0.62
N TYR A 55 -8.08 -11.39 0.37
CA TYR A 55 -6.70 -11.03 0.65
C TYR A 55 -5.92 -12.27 1.11
N PRO A 56 -4.70 -12.52 0.64
CA PRO A 56 -3.95 -13.72 0.99
C PRO A 56 -3.66 -13.77 2.48
N ALA A 57 -3.91 -14.92 3.10
CA ALA A 57 -3.35 -15.22 4.42
C ALA A 57 -1.85 -15.46 4.25
N CYS A 58 -1.03 -14.64 4.91
CA CYS A 58 0.42 -14.76 4.87
C CYS A 58 0.94 -15.05 6.27
N ASP A 59 1.88 -15.99 6.33
CA ASP A 59 2.52 -16.36 7.59
C ASP A 59 3.58 -15.31 7.95
N PHE A 60 3.34 -14.56 9.02
CA PHE A 60 4.24 -13.57 9.58
C PHE A 60 4.59 -13.90 11.04
N PRO A 61 5.79 -13.58 11.53
CA PRO A 61 6.95 -13.06 10.77
C PRO A 61 7.71 -14.16 10.02
N ALA A 62 8.33 -13.82 8.89
CA ALA A 62 9.23 -14.70 8.14
C ALA A 62 10.68 -14.21 8.29
N GLY A 63 11.65 -15.14 8.38
CA GLY A 63 13.10 -14.81 8.48
C GLY A 63 13.72 -14.24 7.18
N GLY A 64 12.91 -14.11 6.12
CA GLY A 64 13.24 -13.60 4.80
C GLY A 64 11.92 -13.35 4.07
N LEU A 65 11.85 -13.51 2.75
CA LEU A 65 10.56 -13.46 2.06
C LEU A 65 9.65 -14.64 2.48
N SER A 66 8.37 -14.34 2.73
CA SER A 66 7.31 -15.33 2.92
C SER A 66 7.21 -16.22 1.67
N ALA A 67 6.63 -17.43 1.83
CA ALA A 67 6.46 -18.34 0.71
C ALA A 67 5.65 -17.70 -0.43
N HIS A 68 4.56 -17.03 -0.08
CA HIS A 68 3.72 -16.29 -1.01
C HIS A 68 4.50 -15.21 -1.77
N ASN A 69 5.21 -14.34 -1.06
CA ASN A 69 5.94 -13.23 -1.69
C ASN A 69 7.10 -13.72 -2.55
N ARG A 70 7.79 -14.80 -2.17
CA ARG A 70 8.83 -15.42 -2.99
C ARG A 70 8.27 -15.97 -4.30
N GLU A 71 7.13 -16.66 -4.26
CA GLU A 71 6.46 -17.19 -5.45
C GLU A 71 6.01 -16.05 -6.38
N LYS A 72 5.34 -15.03 -5.83
CA LYS A 72 4.87 -13.87 -6.59
C LYS A 72 6.02 -13.05 -7.18
N LEU A 73 7.11 -12.87 -6.43
CA LEU A 73 8.31 -12.20 -6.93
C LEU A 73 8.97 -13.00 -8.06
N ALA A 74 9.03 -14.32 -7.96
CA ALA A 74 9.57 -15.17 -9.02
C ALA A 74 8.72 -15.08 -10.31
N ALA A 75 7.40 -15.00 -10.19
CA ALA A 75 6.50 -14.88 -11.34
C ALA A 75 6.57 -13.50 -12.01
N ARG A 76 6.67 -12.40 -11.24
CA ARG A 76 6.68 -11.03 -11.79
C ARG A 76 8.07 -10.54 -12.19
N GLY A 77 9.10 -11.01 -11.49
CA GLY A 77 10.48 -10.62 -11.70
C GLY A 77 10.90 -9.41 -10.87
N ARG A 78 12.12 -9.49 -10.31
CA ARG A 78 12.73 -8.44 -9.48
C ARG A 78 12.89 -7.10 -10.19
N GLY A 79 13.34 -7.12 -11.45
CA GLY A 79 13.51 -5.91 -12.26
C GLY A 79 12.19 -5.16 -12.41
N PHE A 80 11.10 -5.89 -12.70
CA PHE A 80 9.77 -5.30 -12.78
C PHE A 80 9.38 -4.58 -11.48
N MET A 81 9.63 -5.18 -10.31
CA MET A 81 9.28 -4.58 -9.02
C MET A 81 10.10 -3.33 -8.68
N LEU A 82 11.35 -3.25 -9.12
CA LEU A 82 12.20 -2.07 -8.94
C LEU A 82 11.82 -0.94 -9.90
N ASP A 83 11.46 -1.29 -11.13
CA ASP A 83 11.14 -0.31 -12.17
C ASP A 83 9.71 0.25 -12.04
N ASN A 84 8.79 -0.52 -11.46
CA ASN A 84 7.36 -0.21 -11.40
C ASN A 84 6.87 -0.02 -9.95
N VAL A 85 7.02 1.20 -9.44
CA VAL A 85 6.63 1.56 -8.06
C VAL A 85 5.18 2.03 -8.02
N LEU A 86 4.33 1.41 -7.19
CA LEU A 86 2.91 1.76 -7.02
C LEU A 86 2.63 2.64 -5.80
N SER A 87 3.45 2.56 -4.75
CA SER A 87 3.22 3.28 -3.51
C SER A 87 4.52 3.79 -2.88
N PRO A 88 4.44 4.83 -2.03
CA PRO A 88 5.57 5.27 -1.23
C PRO A 88 6.16 4.17 -0.33
N ASP A 89 5.31 3.29 0.20
CA ASP A 89 5.75 2.19 1.06
C ASP A 89 6.58 1.16 0.29
N GLN A 90 6.21 0.85 -0.95
CA GLN A 90 7.06 0.02 -1.82
C GLN A 90 8.43 0.67 -2.02
N ALA A 91 8.46 1.97 -2.31
CA ALA A 91 9.74 2.67 -2.45
C ALA A 91 10.56 2.57 -1.16
N LEU A 92 9.93 2.73 0.01
CA LEU A 92 10.60 2.74 1.31
C LEU A 92 11.11 1.37 1.75
N TYR A 93 10.31 0.32 1.56
CA TYR A 93 10.57 -0.99 2.14
C TYR A 93 10.96 -2.05 1.12
N CYS A 94 10.82 -1.86 -0.19
CA CYS A 94 11.07 -2.91 -1.18
C CYS A 94 12.30 -2.62 -2.06
N GLY A 95 13.44 -2.40 -1.43
CA GLY A 95 14.72 -2.20 -2.09
C GLY A 95 15.37 -3.50 -2.62
N PRO A 96 16.53 -3.38 -3.31
CA PRO A 96 17.25 -4.53 -3.86
C PRO A 96 17.53 -5.64 -2.84
N ALA A 97 18.04 -5.31 -1.65
CA ALA A 97 18.39 -6.29 -0.62
C ALA A 97 17.15 -6.93 0.02
N GLU A 98 16.08 -6.15 0.16
CA GLU A 98 14.79 -6.58 0.69
C GLU A 98 14.09 -7.58 -0.26
N LEU A 99 14.15 -7.32 -1.57
CA LEU A 99 13.67 -8.26 -2.59
C LEU A 99 14.52 -9.54 -2.67
N ASP A 100 15.78 -9.48 -2.23
CA ASP A 100 16.65 -10.65 -2.09
C ASP A 100 16.42 -11.39 -0.74
N GLY A 101 15.49 -10.90 0.09
CA GLY A 101 15.12 -11.50 1.38
C GLY A 101 16.10 -11.20 2.52
N SER A 102 16.98 -10.21 2.35
CA SER A 102 18.09 -9.88 3.25
C SER A 102 17.99 -8.49 3.89
N GLY A 103 16.80 -7.89 3.85
CA GLY A 103 16.50 -6.58 4.41
C GLY A 103 16.50 -6.55 5.95
N LYS A 104 16.62 -5.34 6.52
CA LYS A 104 16.65 -5.15 7.98
C LYS A 104 15.29 -5.40 8.65
N ASP A 105 14.19 -5.08 7.96
CA ASP A 105 12.82 -5.22 8.47
C ASP A 105 11.99 -6.09 7.55
N MET A 106 12.27 -7.39 7.54
CA MET A 106 11.57 -8.33 6.65
C MET A 106 10.09 -8.49 7.00
N ALA A 107 9.65 -8.11 8.21
CA ALA A 107 8.23 -8.12 8.54
C ALA A 107 7.48 -7.04 7.74
N ALA A 108 7.94 -5.79 7.81
CA ALA A 108 7.38 -4.69 7.02
C ALA A 108 7.50 -4.94 5.51
N VAL A 109 8.65 -5.45 5.05
CA VAL A 109 8.87 -5.82 3.64
C VAL A 109 7.80 -6.80 3.17
N ASN A 110 7.55 -7.87 3.93
CA ASN A 110 6.58 -8.87 3.52
C ASN A 110 5.15 -8.33 3.57
N GLU A 111 4.81 -7.45 4.51
CA GLU A 111 3.49 -6.83 4.57
C GLU A 111 3.23 -6.00 3.31
N VAL A 112 4.18 -5.12 2.97
CA VAL A 112 4.10 -4.26 1.78
C VAL A 112 4.07 -5.09 0.50
N LEU A 113 4.93 -6.10 0.36
CA LEU A 113 4.94 -6.97 -0.83
C LEU A 113 3.64 -7.76 -0.98
N THR A 114 3.06 -8.24 0.12
CA THR A 114 1.78 -8.98 0.07
C THR A 114 0.68 -8.08 -0.47
N ALA A 115 0.59 -6.85 0.03
CA ALA A 115 -0.40 -5.87 -0.43
C ALA A 115 -0.19 -5.51 -1.91
N LEU A 116 1.07 -5.32 -2.29
CA LEU A 116 1.46 -4.96 -3.64
C LEU A 116 1.14 -6.06 -4.65
N PHE A 117 1.50 -7.32 -4.35
CA PHE A 117 1.17 -8.45 -5.21
C PHE A 117 -0.33 -8.69 -5.30
N TYR A 118 -1.06 -8.52 -4.20
CA TYR A 118 -2.52 -8.58 -4.23
C TYR A 118 -3.12 -7.52 -5.17
N ILE A 119 -2.65 -6.26 -5.10
CA ILE A 119 -3.12 -5.18 -5.99
C ILE A 119 -2.82 -5.51 -7.45
N LEU A 120 -1.58 -5.93 -7.75
CA LEU A 120 -1.17 -6.27 -9.10
C LEU A 120 -1.94 -7.48 -9.65
N ASP A 121 -2.16 -8.52 -8.85
CA ASP A 121 -2.94 -9.70 -9.25
C ASP A 121 -4.40 -9.33 -9.53
N CYS A 122 -4.99 -8.46 -8.71
CA CYS A 122 -6.32 -7.92 -8.96
C CYS A 122 -6.37 -7.14 -10.27
N ALA A 123 -5.37 -6.29 -10.53
CA ALA A 123 -5.30 -5.52 -11.76
C ALA A 123 -5.20 -6.41 -13.00
N ASP A 124 -4.33 -7.43 -12.96
CA ASP A 124 -4.19 -8.40 -14.05
C ASP A 124 -5.50 -9.16 -14.30
N THR A 125 -6.16 -9.62 -13.22
CA THR A 125 -7.41 -10.40 -13.31
C THR A 125 -8.59 -9.57 -13.82
N LEU A 126 -8.65 -8.29 -13.43
CA LEU A 126 -9.76 -7.39 -13.76
C LEU A 126 -9.50 -6.53 -15.01
N GLY A 127 -8.34 -6.70 -15.66
CA GLY A 127 -7.94 -5.94 -16.84
C GLY A 127 -7.70 -4.45 -16.54
N TRP A 128 -7.30 -4.12 -15.32
CA TRP A 128 -6.96 -2.75 -14.94
C TRP A 128 -5.50 -2.45 -15.21
N THR A 129 -5.21 -1.18 -15.53
CA THR A 129 -3.84 -0.70 -15.67
C THR A 129 -3.43 0.04 -14.40
N PRO A 130 -2.50 -0.49 -13.60
CA PRO A 130 -1.99 0.21 -12.43
C PRO A 130 -1.30 1.51 -12.85
N ARG A 131 -1.50 2.57 -12.08
CA ARG A 131 -0.79 3.83 -12.28
C ARG A 131 0.46 3.84 -11.40
N PHE A 132 1.60 3.55 -12.01
CA PHE A 132 2.90 3.64 -11.34
C PHE A 132 3.30 5.10 -11.08
N LEU A 133 4.12 5.29 -10.06
CA LEU A 133 4.77 6.54 -9.75
C LEU A 133 5.70 6.94 -10.90
N THR A 134 5.73 8.24 -11.20
CA THR A 134 6.64 8.79 -12.19
C THR A 134 8.08 8.76 -11.69
N LYS A 135 9.04 9.06 -12.57
CA LYS A 135 10.44 9.22 -12.15
C LYS A 135 10.55 10.33 -11.11
N GLU A 136 9.86 11.44 -11.35
CA GLU A 136 9.82 12.62 -10.49
C GLU A 136 9.26 12.29 -9.11
N ASP A 137 8.18 11.51 -9.04
CA ASP A 137 7.60 11.05 -7.77
C ASP A 137 8.60 10.18 -6.99
N ARG A 138 9.30 9.27 -7.67
CA ARG A 138 10.32 8.41 -7.05
C ARG A 138 11.51 9.21 -6.54
N ASP A 139 12.04 10.13 -7.36
CA ASP A 139 13.17 10.97 -7.01
C ASP A 139 12.83 11.87 -5.79
N TYR A 140 11.59 12.38 -5.72
CA TYR A 140 11.10 13.12 -4.55
C TYR A 140 11.08 12.27 -3.28
N LEU A 141 10.57 11.03 -3.36
CA LEU A 141 10.53 10.11 -2.22
C LEU A 141 11.95 9.75 -1.73
N GLU A 142 12.88 9.49 -2.63
CA GLU A 142 14.29 9.26 -2.29
C GLU A 142 14.92 10.47 -1.60
N GLY A 143 14.63 11.69 -2.09
CA GLY A 143 15.05 12.93 -1.43
C GLY A 143 14.50 13.08 0.00
N MET A 144 13.25 12.67 0.24
CA MET A 144 12.66 12.69 1.59
C MET A 144 13.27 11.66 2.53
N LYS A 145 13.64 10.46 2.05
CA LYS A 145 14.39 9.49 2.86
C LYS A 145 15.72 10.09 3.32
N GLY A 146 16.42 10.73 2.39
CA GLY A 146 17.63 11.50 2.69
C GLY A 146 17.41 12.54 3.79
N GLY A 147 16.27 13.22 3.83
CA GLY A 147 15.96 14.25 4.84
C GLY A 147 15.47 13.73 6.21
N ARG A 148 14.70 12.63 6.25
CA ARG A 148 14.19 12.05 7.52
C ARG A 148 15.20 11.17 8.24
N TYR A 149 16.11 10.51 7.52
CA TYR A 149 17.12 9.63 8.11
C TYR A 149 18.53 10.25 8.21
N SER A 150 18.72 11.50 7.79
CA SER A 150 19.99 12.25 7.96
C SER A 150 20.07 13.13 9.21
N ARG A 151 19.08 13.07 10.13
CA ARG A 151 19.22 13.65 11.48
C ARG A 151 20.09 12.76 12.38
N GLY A 152 21.29 12.49 11.89
CA GLY A 152 22.35 11.70 12.51
C GLY A 152 23.70 12.10 11.95
N LYS A 153 23.98 13.41 11.95
CA LYS A 153 25.33 13.96 12.06
C LYS A 153 25.34 14.93 13.22
#